data_AF-A0A4V1M6Y7-F1
#
_entry.id   AF-A0A4V1M6Y7-F1
#
_cell.length_a   1.000
_cell.length_b   1.000
_cell.length_c   1.000
_cell.angle_alpha   90.00
_cell.angle_beta   90.00
_cell.angle_gamma   90.00
#
_symmetry.space_group_name_H-M   'P 1'
#
loop_
_entity.id
_entity.type
_entity.pdbx_description
1 polymer ?
#
loop_
_entity_poly.entity_id
_entity_poly.type
_entity_poly.pdbx_seq_one_letter_code
_entity_poly.pdbx_strand_id
1 'polypeptide(L)'
;LPPGVARLKFDGGHGGQNGLRDTIRLLGHGKFHRLRVGIGHPGHKDRVVGWVLGRPSKDDDLLIARAIDDAIDVMPLAVQGDFNEAMKRLNTPE
;
A
#
# COMPACT_ATOMS: atom_id res chain seq x y z
N LEU A 1 -1.49 2.46 7.23
CA LEU A 1 -2.61 1.49 7.09
C LEU A 1 -2.29 0.35 8.03
N PRO A 2 -3.25 -0.12 8.84
CA PRO A 2 -3.04 -1.32 9.64
C PRO A 2 -2.87 -2.56 8.74
N PRO A 3 -2.27 -3.65 9.25
CA PRO A 3 -2.32 -4.96 8.60
C PRO A 3 -3.74 -5.36 8.26
N GLY A 4 -3.95 -6.08 7.15
CA GLY A 4 -5.29 -6.45 6.68
C GLY A 4 -5.97 -5.39 5.81
N VAL A 5 -5.31 -4.26 5.54
CA VAL A 5 -5.88 -3.22 4.69
C VAL A 5 -4.95 -2.92 3.52
N ALA A 6 -5.42 -3.20 2.31
CA ALA A 6 -4.84 -2.72 1.08
C ALA A 6 -5.67 -1.56 0.49
N ARG A 7 -5.00 -0.61 -0.18
CA ARG A 7 -5.69 0.47 -0.89
C ARG A 7 -5.01 0.83 -2.19
N LEU A 8 -5.80 1.05 -3.25
CA LEU A 8 -5.34 1.67 -4.48
C LEU A 8 -5.43 3.21 -4.35
N LYS A 9 -4.39 3.90 -4.80
CA LYS A 9 -4.34 5.36 -4.81
C LYS A 9 -3.68 5.88 -6.09
N PHE A 10 -4.29 6.89 -6.70
CA PHE A 10 -3.65 7.70 -7.73
C PHE A 10 -3.08 8.98 -7.13
N ASP A 11 -1.87 9.33 -7.55
CA ASP A 11 -1.20 10.60 -7.24
C ASP A 11 -0.97 10.89 -5.73
N GLY A 12 -0.14 11.88 -5.42
CA GLY A 12 0.21 12.31 -4.06
C GLY A 12 1.68 12.07 -3.69
N GLY A 13 2.03 12.47 -2.47
CA GLY A 13 3.41 12.42 -1.99
C GLY A 13 3.92 11.03 -1.60
N HIS A 14 5.21 10.95 -1.30
CA HIS A 14 5.89 9.70 -0.92
C HIS A 14 5.60 9.24 0.53
N GLY A 15 5.05 10.11 1.38
CA GLY A 15 4.65 9.74 2.75
C GLY A 15 5.77 9.16 3.61
N GLY A 16 7.00 9.64 3.44
CA GLY A 16 8.20 9.13 4.13
C GLY A 16 8.82 7.86 3.54
N GLN A 17 8.23 7.24 2.51
CA GLN A 17 8.77 6.04 1.87
C GLN A 17 9.88 6.44 0.87
N ASN A 18 11.11 5.95 1.09
CA ASN A 18 12.30 6.38 0.35
C ASN A 18 12.30 5.98 -1.13
N GLY A 19 11.76 4.81 -1.47
CA GLY A 19 11.60 4.35 -2.86
C GLY A 19 10.65 5.26 -3.66
N LEU A 20 9.49 5.61 -3.10
CA LEU A 20 8.54 6.54 -3.69
C LEU A 20 9.14 7.93 -3.84
N ARG A 21 9.92 8.39 -2.86
CA ARG A 21 10.65 9.66 -2.98
C ARG A 21 11.59 9.64 -4.18
N ASP A 22 12.32 8.54 -4.37
CA ASP A 22 13.25 8.41 -5.49
C ASP A 22 12.53 8.26 -6.84
N THR A 23 11.46 7.46 -6.91
CA THR A 23 10.61 7.35 -8.11
C THR A 23 10.03 8.70 -8.52
N ILE A 24 9.47 9.47 -7.57
CA ILE A 24 8.93 10.81 -7.85
C ILE A 24 10.04 11.75 -8.33
N ARG A 25 11.23 11.69 -7.72
CA ARG A 25 12.38 12.49 -8.12
C ARG A 25 12.81 12.18 -9.57
N LEU A 26 12.84 10.90 -9.94
CA LEU A 26 13.25 10.46 -11.29
C LEU A 26 12.20 10.74 -12.36
N LEU A 27 10.91 10.62 -12.04
CA LEU A 27 9.81 10.90 -12.97
C LEU A 27 9.44 12.39 -13.05
N GLY A 28 9.85 13.19 -12.06
CA GLY A 28 9.44 14.60 -11.92
C GLY A 28 7.98 14.80 -11.46
N HIS A 29 7.24 13.72 -11.19
CA HIS A 29 5.85 13.81 -10.73
C HIS A 29 5.40 12.59 -9.90
N GLY A 30 4.31 12.77 -9.14
CA GLY A 30 3.64 11.72 -8.35
C GLY A 30 2.48 11.00 -9.07
N LYS A 31 2.17 11.40 -10.31
CA LYS A 31 1.02 10.97 -11.12
C LYS A 31 1.12 9.54 -11.63
N PHE A 32 1.12 8.58 -10.71
CA PHE A 32 1.06 7.15 -10.99
C PHE A 32 0.21 6.43 -9.94
N HIS A 33 -0.32 5.27 -10.31
CA HIS A 33 -1.10 4.43 -9.40
C HIS A 33 -0.19 3.69 -8.43
N ARG A 34 -0.67 3.51 -7.20
CA ARG A 34 0.04 2.79 -6.14
C ARG A 34 -0.94 1.86 -5.43
N LEU A 35 -0.56 0.59 -5.31
CA LEU A 35 -1.13 -0.33 -4.35
C LEU A 35 -0.41 -0.15 -3.01
N ARG A 36 -1.15 0.21 -1.97
CA ARG A 36 -0.63 0.40 -0.62
C ARG A 36 -1.07 -0.77 0.25
N VAL A 37 -0.13 -1.62 0.65
CA VAL A 37 -0.37 -2.70 1.62
C VAL A 37 -0.03 -2.20 3.01
N GLY A 38 -0.96 -2.35 3.97
CA GLY A 38 -0.77 -1.91 5.33
C GLY A 38 0.11 -2.84 6.15
N ILE A 39 1.11 -2.27 6.83
CA ILE A 39 2.02 -2.99 7.73
C ILE A 39 1.97 -2.43 9.17
N GLY A 40 0.99 -1.57 9.46
CA GLY A 40 0.93 -0.86 10.74
C GLY A 40 1.97 0.26 10.88
N HIS A 41 2.14 0.74 12.12
CA HIS A 41 3.14 1.73 12.49
C HIS A 41 3.57 1.49 13.94
N PRO A 42 4.87 1.58 14.29
CA PRO A 42 5.37 1.24 15.63
C PRO A 42 5.07 2.31 16.71
N GLY A 43 4.08 3.17 16.50
CA GLY A 43 3.71 4.29 17.38
C GLY A 43 4.70 5.46 17.48
N HIS A 44 6.00 5.24 17.23
CA HIS A 44 7.03 6.28 17.34
C HIS A 44 7.97 6.27 16.13
N LYS A 45 8.33 7.46 15.63
CA LYS A 45 9.12 7.64 14.39
C LYS A 45 10.50 6.96 14.45
N ASP A 46 11.14 6.96 15.62
CA ASP A 46 12.51 6.42 15.77
C ASP A 46 12.55 4.90 15.66
N ARG A 47 11.40 4.23 15.81
CA ARG A 47 11.28 2.77 15.66
C ARG A 47 10.92 2.34 14.23
N VAL A 48 10.64 3.28 13.32
CA VAL A 48 10.14 2.98 11.97
C VAL A 48 11.16 2.19 11.16
N VAL A 49 12.45 2.53 11.23
CA VAL A 49 13.50 1.83 10.46
C VAL A 49 13.56 0.35 10.84
N GLY A 50 13.62 0.05 12.15
CA GLY A 50 13.60 -1.33 12.63
C GLY A 50 12.29 -2.07 12.30
N TRP A 51 11.16 -1.37 12.35
CA TRP A 51 9.85 -1.92 12.00
C TRP A 51 9.77 -2.38 10.54
N VAL A 52 10.22 -1.55 9.59
CA VAL A 52 10.12 -1.87 8.15
C VAL A 52 11.19 -2.85 7.65
N LEU A 53 12.30 -2.99 8.38
CA LEU A 53 13.36 -3.96 8.07
C LEU A 53 13.21 -5.29 8.84
N GLY A 54 12.31 -5.31 9.83
CA GLY A 54 12.03 -6.48 10.65
C GLY A 54 11.04 -7.45 10.00
N ARG A 55 10.79 -8.57 10.68
CA ARG A 55 9.72 -9.49 10.33
C ARG A 55 8.44 -9.11 11.08
N PRO A 56 7.26 -9.14 10.42
CA PRO A 56 5.98 -8.96 11.10
C PRO A 56 5.71 -10.08 12.10
N SER A 57 4.77 -9.84 13.02
CA SER A 57 4.21 -10.91 13.84
C SER A 57 3.46 -11.92 12.96
N LYS A 58 3.21 -13.14 13.45
CA LYS A 58 2.45 -14.15 12.67
C LYS A 58 1.05 -13.66 12.31
N ASP A 59 0.40 -12.96 13.22
CA ASP A 59 -0.95 -12.43 13.00
C ASP A 59 -0.92 -11.30 11.97
N ASP A 60 0.05 -10.38 12.05
CA ASP A 60 0.21 -9.32 11.07
C ASP A 60 0.57 -9.89 9.69
N ASP A 61 1.42 -10.91 9.63
CA ASP A 61 1.82 -11.59 8.38
C ASP A 61 0.60 -12.22 7.68
N LEU A 62 -0.26 -12.90 8.44
CA LEU A 62 -1.52 -13.44 7.93
C LEU A 62 -2.46 -12.35 7.39
N LEU A 63 -2.56 -11.23 8.12
CA LEU A 63 -3.39 -10.09 7.70
C LEU A 63 -2.81 -9.38 6.47
N ILE A 64 -1.49 -9.26 6.37
CA ILE A 64 -0.80 -8.72 5.20
C ILE A 64 -1.05 -9.61 3.97
N ALA A 65 -0.95 -10.94 4.13
CA ALA A 65 -1.24 -11.89 3.06
C ALA A 65 -2.68 -11.75 2.55
N ARG A 66 -3.67 -11.69 3.45
CA ARG A 66 -5.07 -11.45 3.08
C ARG A 66 -5.27 -10.14 2.31
N ALA A 67 -4.64 -9.06 2.76
CA ALA A 67 -4.71 -7.78 2.06
C ALA A 67 -4.08 -7.83 0.66
N ILE A 68 -3.09 -8.71 0.44
CA ILE A 68 -2.52 -8.95 -0.88
C ILE A 68 -3.51 -9.75 -1.75
N ASP A 69 -4.16 -10.77 -1.20
CA ASP A 69 -5.18 -11.54 -1.91
C ASP A 69 -6.33 -10.63 -2.37
N ASP A 70 -6.87 -9.79 -1.48
CA ASP A 70 -7.91 -8.80 -1.83
C ASP A 70 -7.47 -7.86 -2.97
N ALA A 71 -6.19 -7.49 -2.97
CA ALA A 71 -5.62 -6.63 -4.01
C ALA A 71 -5.44 -7.36 -5.35
N ILE A 72 -5.18 -8.66 -5.32
CA ILE A 72 -5.10 -9.52 -6.52
C ILE A 72 -6.48 -9.63 -7.17
N ASP A 73 -7.54 -9.79 -6.38
CA ASP A 73 -8.91 -9.92 -6.88
C ASP A 73 -9.39 -8.73 -7.71
N VAL A 74 -8.92 -7.52 -7.37
CA VAL A 74 -9.25 -6.29 -8.12
C VAL A 74 -8.25 -5.97 -9.24
N MET A 75 -7.12 -6.68 -9.33
CA MET A 75 -6.06 -6.39 -10.29
C MET A 75 -6.49 -6.49 -11.75
N PRO A 76 -7.36 -7.44 -12.17
CA PRO A 76 -7.84 -7.48 -13.55
C PRO A 76 -8.53 -6.18 -13.99
N LEU A 77 -9.31 -5.55 -13.11
CA LEU A 77 -9.96 -4.26 -13.38
C LEU A 77 -8.92 -3.15 -13.54
N ALA A 78 -7.93 -3.09 -12.64
CA ALA A 78 -6.86 -2.10 -12.70
C ALA A 78 -6.02 -2.21 -13.98
N VAL A 79 -5.67 -3.43 -14.41
CA VAL A 79 -4.90 -3.69 -15.64
C VAL A 79 -5.69 -3.30 -16.89
N GLN A 80 -7.01 -3.46 -16.87
CA GLN A 80 -7.90 -3.02 -17.95
C GLN A 80 -8.14 -1.49 -17.94
N GLY A 81 -7.61 -0.76 -16.97
CA GLY A 81 -7.75 0.68 -16.82
C GLY A 81 -8.98 1.12 -16.02
N ASP A 82 -9.80 0.19 -15.54
CA ASP A 82 -10.96 0.48 -14.69
C ASP A 82 -10.55 0.65 -13.21
N PHE A 83 -9.71 1.66 -12.97
CA PHE A 83 -9.22 1.97 -11.63
C PHE A 83 -10.32 2.47 -10.71
N ASN A 84 -11.40 3.05 -11.23
CA ASN A 84 -12.51 3.54 -10.41
C ASN A 84 -13.24 2.37 -9.75
N GLU A 85 -13.59 1.33 -10.51
CA GLU A 85 -14.22 0.13 -9.96
C GLU A 85 -13.25 -0.66 -9.08
N ALA A 86 -11.97 -0.80 -9.50
CA ALA A 86 -10.94 -1.45 -8.68
C ALA A 86 -10.76 -0.76 -7.32
N MET A 87 -10.71 0.57 -7.30
CA MET A 87 -10.63 1.36 -6.06
C MET A 87 -11.90 1.21 -5.23
N LYS A 88 -13.08 1.22 -5.84
CA LYS A 88 -14.35 1.07 -5.12
C LYS A 88 -14.41 -0.27 -4.39
N ARG A 89 -14.02 -1.37 -5.05
CA ARG A 89 -14.00 -2.70 -4.44
C ARG A 89 -12.96 -2.83 -3.34
N LEU A 90 -11.73 -2.36 -3.58
CA LEU A 90 -10.64 -2.55 -2.62
C LEU A 90 -10.67 -1.56 -1.44
N ASN A 91 -11.05 -0.31 -1.67
CA ASN A 91 -10.92 0.75 -0.67
C ASN A 91 -12.14 0.85 0.28
N THR A 92 -13.20 0.09 0.01
CA THR A 92 -14.41 0.06 0.82
C THR A 92 -14.27 -1.08 1.83
N PRO A 93 -14.26 -0.80 3.14
CA PRO A 93 -14.30 -1.86 4.14
C PRO A 93 -15.64 -2.62 4.04
N GLU A 94 -15.62 -3.93 4.24
CA GLU A 94 -16.84 -4.67 4.61
C GLU A 94 -17.47 -4.11 5.89
#